data_AF-A0A9E1ZZX6-F1
#
_entry.id   AF-A0A9E1ZZX6-F1
#
_cell.length_a   1.000
_cell.length_b   1.000
_cell.length_c   1.000
_cell.angle_alpha   90.00
_cell.angle_beta   90.00
_cell.angle_gamma   90.00
#
_symmetry.space_group_name_H-M   'P 1'
#
loop_
_entity.id
_entity.type
_entity.pdbx_description
1 polymer ?
#
loop_
_entity_poly.entity_id
_entity_poly.type
_entity_poly.pdbx_seq_one_letter_code
_entity_poly.pdbx_strand_id
1 'polypeptide(L)' 'KPRLVGDVDFAEAVKVAGAITPVPGGVGPVTIACLLRNTLDAACRQTGFDV' A
#
# COMPACT_ATOMS: atom_id res chain seq x y z
N LYS A 1 -22.25 4.28 -0.02
CA LYS A 1 -21.06 3.56 -0.54
C LYS A 1 -20.96 2.26 0.26
N PRO A 2 -20.81 1.08 -0.38
CA PRO A 2 -20.62 -0.16 0.38
C PRO A 2 -19.35 -0.07 1.23
N ARG A 3 -19.33 -0.76 2.38
CA ARG A 3 -18.17 -0.83 3.27
C ARG A 3 -17.02 -1.53 2.56
N LEU A 4 -15.83 -0.92 2.57
CA LEU A 4 -14.62 -1.57 2.06
C LEU A 4 -14.13 -2.59 3.07
N VAL A 5 -13.96 -3.84 2.63
CA VAL A 5 -13.47 -4.96 3.44
C VAL A 5 -12.28 -5.61 2.73
N GLY A 6 -11.37 -6.18 3.51
CA GLY A 6 -10.24 -6.97 3.01
C GLY A 6 -10.48 -8.47 3.20
N ASP A 7 -9.48 -9.26 2.84
CA ASP A 7 -9.57 -10.73 2.84
C ASP A 7 -9.45 -11.36 4.23
N VAL A 8 -8.99 -10.60 5.23
CA VAL A 8 -8.67 -11.09 6.58
C VAL A 8 -9.83 -10.82 7.53
N ASP A 9 -10.20 -11.83 8.33
CA ASP A 9 -11.00 -11.61 9.54
C ASP A 9 -10.14 -10.90 10.59
N PHE A 10 -10.23 -9.57 10.57
CA PHE A 10 -9.42 -8.70 11.41
C PHE A 10 -9.64 -8.95 12.91
N ALA A 11 -10.86 -9.33 13.32
CA ALA A 11 -11.22 -9.48 14.73
C ALA A 11 -10.48 -10.65 15.39
N GLU A 12 -10.30 -11.76 14.66
CA GLU A 12 -9.52 -12.90 15.14
C GLU A 12 -8.02 -12.69 14.95
N ALA A 13 -7.60 -12.19 13.78
CA ALA A 13 -6.18 -12.06 13.44
C ALA A 13 -5.44 -11.07 14.35
N VAL A 14 -6.08 -9.97 14.78
CA VAL A 14 -5.45 -8.94 15.63
C VAL A 14 -5.04 -9.46 17.02
N LYS A 15 -5.65 -10.55 17.50
CA LYS A 15 -5.31 -11.15 18.80
C LYS A 15 -3.96 -11.86 18.80
N VAL A 16 -3.47 -12.26 17.62
CA VAL A 16 -2.26 -13.08 17.45
C VAL A 16 -1.16 -12.31 16.71
N ALA A 17 -1.54 -11.45 15.77
CA ALA A 17 -0.58 -10.73 14.94
C ALA A 17 0.23 -9.69 15.73
N GLY A 18 1.55 -9.68 15.59
CA GLY A 18 2.42 -8.64 16.16
C GLY A 18 2.30 -7.28 15.46
N ALA A 19 1.84 -7.26 14.21
CA ALA A 19 1.43 -6.08 13.45
C ALA A 19 0.38 -6.49 12.41
N ILE A 20 -0.60 -5.63 12.14
CA ILE A 20 -1.69 -5.92 11.19
C ILE A 20 -2.04 -4.66 10.39
N THR A 21 -2.21 -4.80 9.08
CA THR A 21 -2.63 -3.70 8.20
C THR A 21 -4.15 -3.67 8.06
N PRO A 22 -4.85 -2.61 8.49
CA PRO A 22 -6.30 -2.56 8.44
C PRO A 22 -6.82 -2.32 7.01
N VAL A 23 -8.06 -2.72 6.77
CA VAL A 23 -8.83 -2.31 5.59
C VAL A 23 -10.13 -1.67 6.06
N PRO A 24 -10.41 -0.40 5.70
CA PRO A 24 -9.62 0.48 4.84
C PRO A 24 -8.35 1.04 5.52
N GLY A 25 -7.45 1.63 4.72
CA GLY A 25 -6.33 2.45 5.22
C GLY A 25 -4.95 1.78 5.26
N GLY A 26 -4.85 0.48 4.98
CA GLY A 26 -3.58 -0.25 4.92
C GLY A 26 -2.89 -0.15 3.56
N VAL A 27 -2.97 -1.22 2.78
CA VAL A 27 -2.14 -1.40 1.56
C VAL A 27 -2.47 -0.44 0.42
N GLY A 28 -3.73 0.01 0.30
CA GLY A 28 -4.19 0.82 -0.84
C GLY A 28 -3.35 2.09 -1.10
N PRO A 29 -3.22 3.00 -0.10
CA PRO A 29 -2.37 4.19 -0.23
C PRO A 29 -0.89 3.87 -0.51
N VAL A 30 -0.35 2.81 0.10
CA VAL A 30 1.06 2.41 -0.10
C VAL A 30 1.28 1.89 -1.53
N THR A 31 0.34 1.14 -2.10
CA THR A 31 0.41 0.69 -3.50
C THR A 31 0.48 1.87 -4.46
N ILE A 32 -0.35 2.90 -4.26
CA ILE A 32 -0.31 4.12 -5.07
C ILE A 32 1.05 4.81 -4.94
N ALA A 33 1.53 5.00 -3.71
CA ALA A 33 2.82 5.65 -3.46
C ALA A 33 3.99 4.88 -4.10
N CYS A 34 3.99 3.54 -4.00
CA CYS A 34 5.00 2.70 -4.63
C CYS A 34 4.96 2.80 -6.15
N LEU A 35 3.77 2.80 -6.76
CA LEU A 35 3.65 2.98 -8.21
C LEU A 35 4.21 4.34 -8.65
N LEU A 36 3.87 5.40 -7.94
CA LEU A 36 4.35 6.75 -8.25
C LEU A 36 5.87 6.86 -8.13
N ARG A 37 6.45 6.30 -7.06
CA ARG A 37 7.90 6.25 -6.88
C ARG A 37 8.57 5.46 -8.00
N ASN A 38 8.07 4.27 -8.32
CA ASN A 38 8.63 3.46 -9.41
C ASN A 38 8.55 4.19 -10.77
N THR A 39 7.47 4.94 -11.00
CA THR A 39 7.29 5.75 -12.20
C THR A 39 8.29 6.90 -12.25
N LEU A 40 8.49 7.59 -11.13
CA LEU A 40 9.48 8.65 -11.01
C LEU A 40 10.89 8.13 -11.27
N ASP A 41 11.28 7.03 -10.60
CA ASP A 41 12.59 6.40 -10.78
C ASP A 41 12.83 5.98 -12.23
N ALA A 42 11.81 5.44 -12.90
CA ALA A 42 11.90 5.05 -14.31
C ALA A 42 12.09 6.26 -15.23
N ALA A 43 11.37 7.36 -14.98
CA ALA A 43 11.51 8.59 -15.75
C ALA A 43 12.91 9.21 -15.57
N CYS A 44 13.39 9.27 -14.34
CA CYS A 44 14.74 9.74 -13.97
C CYS A 44 15.83 8.97 -14.74
N ARG A 45 15.75 7.64 -14.74
CA ARG A 45 16.69 6.76 -15.47
C ARG A 45 16.65 6.95 -16.99
N GLN A 46 15.49 7.27 -17.56
CA GLN A 46 15.35 7.47 -19.02
C GLN A 46 15.92 8.81 -19.47
N THR A 47 15.84 9.84 -18.63
CA THR A 47 16.29 11.20 -18.97
C THR A 47 17.70 11.53 -18.48
N GLY A 48 18.29 10.68 -17.62
CA GLY A 48 19.54 10.97 -16.93
C GLY A 48 19.39 12.05 -15.86
N PHE A 49 18.17 12.27 -15.37
CA PHE A 49 17.85 13.19 -14.29
C PHE A 49 17.88 12.42 -12.96
N ASP A 50 18.55 12.94 -11.94
CA ASP A 50 18.53 12.38 -10.58
C ASP A 50 17.64 13.23 -9.66
N VAL A 51 16.84 12.55 -8.83
CA VAL A 51 15.92 13.13 -7.82
C VAL A 51 16.57 13.32 -6.46
#